data_AF-A0A098S5U1-F1
#
_entry.id   AF-A0A098S5U1-F1
#
_cell.length_a   1.000
_cell.length_b   1.000
_cell.length_c   1.000
_cell.angle_alpha   90.00
_cell.angle_beta   90.00
_cell.angle_gamma   90.00
#
_symmetry.space_group_name_H-M   'P 1'
#
loop_
_entity.id
_entity.type
_entity.pdbx_description
1 polymer ?
#
loop_
_entity_poly.entity_id
_entity_poly.type
_entity_poly.pdbx_seq_one_letter_code
_entity_poly.pdbx_strand_id
1 'polypeptide(L)'
;MQVAIPKLKKILLYFWLLPIGLCAQNDEAASISPQPLVFTGTHGTVFCQDSWQVPPPVLSSSSSETIFYTFEDQYFNLSCQSQGWQGYLAWSNWRHATRYGDGGVDVTGAPNSVLVEGANSASIILAPGSQAAYELAIPADGFVRFDWSYVGGSSFSNYTFKVFINNEAVQDTGPEQPSNTFHSSFLSTGDTLRLVAEARERGFEIRLSNFEFFSNALGVVERLWVATDPEAPISTFRQLISIEKPGMENIIFPESFDGFEAPILGNPATSDPAYTGFPVVDTDGDPSTTHDQISLGEVSCSFMATWEDETLYENGFCIIYRKWSVRDLCGQNAHHAIQTLKVAGGCPNWGVPIPKPYQTEGVPQPDFDNITPDAHTLTKIMHPVTDWLRAPLNALYP
;
A
#
# COMPACT_ATOMS: atom_id res chain seq x y z
N MET A 1 60.83 14.57 21.32
CA MET A 1 60.91 14.98 19.89
C MET A 1 61.18 16.48 19.84
N GLN A 2 61.92 16.97 18.84
CA GLN A 2 62.27 18.40 18.71
C GLN A 2 61.28 19.13 17.80
N VAL A 3 60.97 20.38 18.16
CA VAL A 3 60.20 21.31 17.32
C VAL A 3 61.10 21.83 16.20
N ALA A 4 60.61 21.85 14.96
CA ALA A 4 61.36 22.33 13.79
C ALA A 4 60.64 23.50 13.12
N ILE A 5 61.29 24.67 13.06
CA ILE A 5 60.80 25.88 12.39
C ILE A 5 61.76 26.28 11.25
N PRO A 6 61.31 26.32 9.98
CA PRO A 6 61.96 27.03 8.89
C PRO A 6 61.31 28.42 8.71
N LYS A 7 61.90 29.49 9.25
CA LYS A 7 62.86 30.39 8.56
C LYS A 7 62.25 31.24 7.43
N LEU A 8 62.10 32.54 7.72
CA LEU A 8 61.86 33.62 6.75
C LEU A 8 62.85 33.58 5.56
N LYS A 9 62.36 34.03 4.39
CA LYS A 9 63.22 34.53 3.30
C LYS A 9 62.81 35.94 2.88
N LYS A 10 63.83 36.67 2.45
CA LYS A 10 63.89 38.13 2.27
C LYS A 10 62.75 38.77 1.47
N ILE A 11 62.33 39.91 2.00
CA ILE A 11 61.84 41.11 1.31
C ILE A 11 62.46 41.30 -0.07
N LEU A 12 61.64 41.67 -1.05
CA LEU A 12 62.02 42.59 -2.13
C LEU A 12 60.90 43.62 -2.31
N LEU A 13 61.20 44.90 -2.13
CA LEU A 13 60.25 45.98 -2.45
C LEU A 13 60.32 46.28 -3.95
N TYR A 14 59.17 46.38 -4.60
CA TYR A 14 59.01 47.15 -5.84
C TYR A 14 57.79 48.06 -5.70
N PHE A 15 58.03 49.33 -5.35
CA PHE A 15 57.01 50.37 -5.43
C PHE A 15 56.79 50.72 -6.91
N TRP A 16 55.62 50.41 -7.44
CA TRP A 16 55.08 51.05 -8.64
C TRP A 16 53.90 51.94 -8.23
N LEU A 17 54.04 53.22 -8.51
CA LEU A 17 53.00 54.22 -8.27
C LEU A 17 51.93 54.08 -9.35
N LEU A 18 50.81 53.44 -9.00
CA LEU A 18 49.56 53.54 -9.77
C LEU A 18 48.70 54.69 -9.24
N PRO A 19 47.96 55.39 -10.11
CA PRO A 19 47.18 56.56 -9.70
C PRO A 19 45.99 56.15 -8.82
N ILE A 20 45.74 56.92 -7.75
CA ILE A 20 44.57 56.74 -6.88
C ILE A 20 43.33 57.25 -7.61
N GLY A 21 42.75 56.42 -8.47
CA GLY A 21 41.39 56.58 -8.97
C GLY A 21 40.42 56.23 -7.85
N LEU A 22 39.97 57.24 -7.09
CA LEU A 22 39.09 57.05 -5.94
C LEU A 22 37.63 56.81 -6.39
N CYS A 23 37.40 55.71 -7.09
CA CYS A 23 36.05 55.19 -7.34
C CYS A 23 35.46 54.75 -5.99
N ALA A 24 34.54 55.53 -5.44
CA ALA A 24 33.67 55.08 -4.36
C ALA A 24 32.71 54.03 -4.91
N GLN A 25 33.20 52.79 -5.00
CA GLN A 25 32.37 51.65 -5.33
C GLN A 25 31.48 51.39 -4.11
N ASN A 26 30.23 51.83 -4.21
CA ASN A 26 29.19 51.39 -3.30
C ASN A 26 28.97 49.90 -3.60
N ASP A 27 29.69 49.04 -2.89
CA ASP A 27 29.33 47.64 -2.76
C ASP A 27 28.05 47.57 -1.91
N GLU A 28 26.92 47.93 -2.53
CA GLU A 28 25.62 47.43 -2.12
C GLU A 28 25.71 45.91 -2.18
N ALA A 29 26.04 45.30 -1.04
CA ALA A 29 26.04 43.87 -0.85
C ALA A 29 24.60 43.40 -1.14
N ALA A 30 24.37 42.96 -2.37
CA ALA A 30 23.07 42.60 -2.87
C ALA A 30 22.47 41.58 -1.90
N SER A 31 21.34 41.93 -1.27
CA SER A 31 20.73 41.12 -0.23
C SER A 31 20.38 39.76 -0.82
N ILE A 32 21.23 38.76 -0.56
CA ILE A 32 21.02 37.39 -1.02
C ILE A 32 19.87 36.87 -0.17
N SER A 33 18.65 37.01 -0.70
CA SER A 33 17.46 36.41 -0.12
C SER A 33 17.79 34.94 0.12
N PRO A 34 17.67 34.43 1.36
CA PRO A 34 17.99 33.05 1.66
C PRO A 34 17.16 32.16 0.73
N GLN A 35 17.82 31.25 0.02
CA GLN A 35 17.12 30.30 -0.82
C GLN A 35 16.27 29.40 0.08
N PRO A 36 15.00 29.13 -0.27
CA PRO A 36 14.17 28.25 0.54
C PRO A 36 14.81 26.87 0.60
N LEU A 37 14.82 26.26 1.78
CA LEU A 37 15.35 24.92 1.97
C LEU A 37 14.44 23.93 1.22
N VAL A 38 14.98 23.25 0.21
CA VAL A 38 14.27 22.25 -0.60
C VAL A 38 14.82 20.87 -0.27
N PHE A 39 13.93 19.96 0.14
CA PHE A 39 14.26 18.53 0.20
C PHE A 39 14.26 17.92 -1.20
N THR A 40 15.29 17.13 -1.48
CA THR A 40 15.39 16.20 -2.62
C THR A 40 15.58 14.80 -2.07
N GLY A 41 14.55 13.96 -2.18
CA GLY A 41 14.60 12.55 -1.79
C GLY A 41 13.86 11.69 -2.79
N THR A 42 14.07 10.37 -2.69
CA THR A 42 13.29 9.39 -3.44
C THR A 42 12.21 8.80 -2.54
N HIS A 43 11.14 8.33 -3.17
CA HIS A 43 10.29 7.28 -2.59
C HIS A 43 11.09 5.96 -2.54
N GLY A 44 10.55 4.92 -1.93
CA GLY A 44 11.23 3.63 -1.86
C GLY A 44 10.28 2.45 -1.68
N THR A 45 10.83 1.27 -1.89
CA THR A 45 10.19 -0.03 -1.69
C THR A 45 10.96 -0.79 -0.63
N VAL A 46 10.24 -1.54 0.22
CA VAL A 46 10.79 -2.55 1.13
C VAL A 46 9.88 -3.78 1.09
N PHE A 47 10.41 -4.98 1.34
CA PHE A 47 9.54 -6.15 1.46
C PHE A 47 8.83 -6.20 2.82
N CYS A 48 7.74 -6.96 2.87
CA CYS A 48 6.93 -7.22 4.05
C CYS A 48 7.65 -7.69 5.34
N GLN A 49 8.93 -8.09 5.26
CA GLN A 49 9.75 -8.46 6.43
C GLN A 49 10.94 -7.52 6.69
N ASP A 50 11.25 -6.61 5.77
CA ASP A 50 12.37 -5.69 5.90
C ASP A 50 12.11 -4.62 6.95
N SER A 51 13.18 -4.15 7.59
CA SER A 51 13.12 -2.88 8.32
C SER A 51 12.87 -1.73 7.33
N TRP A 52 12.01 -0.76 7.69
CA TRP A 52 11.61 0.38 6.84
C TRP A 52 12.71 1.47 6.69
N GLN A 53 13.96 1.03 6.49
CA GLN A 53 15.18 1.83 6.35
C GLN A 53 15.44 2.20 4.89
N VAL A 54 14.58 3.05 4.32
CA VAL A 54 14.88 3.78 3.09
C VAL A 54 15.88 4.93 3.36
N PRO A 55 16.69 5.36 2.38
CA PRO A 55 17.53 6.54 2.52
C PRO A 55 16.71 7.80 2.87
N PRO A 56 17.19 8.65 3.79
CA PRO A 56 16.54 9.92 4.10
C PRO A 56 16.66 10.92 2.93
N PRO A 57 15.71 11.85 2.78
CA PRO A 57 15.82 12.92 1.79
C PRO A 57 17.00 13.85 2.12
N VAL A 58 17.75 14.24 1.10
CA VAL A 58 18.84 15.21 1.21
C VAL A 58 18.25 16.62 1.16
N LEU A 59 18.69 17.51 2.03
CA LEU A 59 18.31 18.92 1.97
C LEU A 59 19.28 19.70 1.08
N SER A 60 18.76 20.61 0.26
CA SER A 60 19.58 21.64 -0.42
C SER A 60 20.42 22.39 0.62
N SER A 61 21.70 22.63 0.32
CA SER A 61 22.67 23.19 1.27
C SER A 61 22.18 24.45 1.99
N SER A 62 21.92 24.36 3.30
CA SER A 62 21.79 25.54 4.16
C SER A 62 23.17 26.17 4.41
N SER A 63 23.16 27.48 4.69
CA SER A 63 24.30 28.20 5.29
C SER A 63 24.40 28.02 6.81
N SER A 64 23.37 27.45 7.44
CA SER A 64 23.30 27.21 8.89
C SER A 64 24.13 26.01 9.32
N GLU A 65 24.98 26.17 10.34
CA GLU A 65 25.77 25.08 10.93
C GLU A 65 24.91 24.06 11.70
N THR A 66 23.62 24.33 11.94
CA THR A 66 22.75 23.46 12.74
C THR A 66 21.34 23.36 12.16
N ILE A 67 21.12 22.28 11.41
CA ILE A 67 19.81 21.89 10.86
C ILE A 67 19.28 20.71 11.68
N PHE A 68 18.06 20.82 12.20
CA PHE A 68 17.40 19.73 12.92
C PHE A 68 16.45 18.98 11.98
N TYR A 69 16.55 17.66 11.97
CA TYR A 69 15.67 16.78 11.20
C TYR A 69 14.81 15.94 12.15
N THR A 70 13.51 15.92 11.92
CA THR A 70 12.56 14.98 12.54
C THR A 70 11.70 14.34 11.47
N PHE A 71 11.16 13.15 11.75
CA PHE A 71 10.16 12.52 10.89
C PHE A 71 9.03 11.90 11.72
N GLU A 72 7.86 11.76 11.10
CA GLU A 72 6.70 11.05 11.64
C GLU A 72 6.21 10.05 10.58
N ASP A 73 5.91 8.81 11.00
CA ASP A 73 5.51 7.71 10.13
C ASP A 73 4.01 7.41 10.28
N GLN A 74 3.25 7.51 9.19
CA GLN A 74 1.86 7.06 9.12
C GLN A 74 1.75 5.84 8.19
N TYR A 75 1.50 4.66 8.78
CA TYR A 75 1.19 3.45 8.01
C TYR A 75 -0.27 3.46 7.54
N PHE A 76 -0.46 3.21 6.25
CA PHE A 76 -1.75 2.92 5.64
C PHE A 76 -1.74 1.49 5.09
N ASN A 77 -2.65 0.66 5.60
CA ASN A 77 -2.94 -0.62 4.99
C ASN A 77 -3.61 -0.37 3.63
N LEU A 78 -2.89 -0.60 2.54
CA LEU A 78 -3.44 -0.55 1.18
C LEU A 78 -4.39 -1.72 0.94
N SER A 79 -4.25 -2.78 1.73
CA SER A 79 -5.06 -3.99 1.64
C SER A 79 -4.93 -4.69 0.29
N CYS A 80 -5.64 -5.80 0.20
CA CYS A 80 -5.58 -6.76 -0.87
C CYS A 80 -6.38 -6.30 -2.11
N GLN A 81 -5.84 -5.30 -2.82
CA GLN A 81 -6.59 -4.25 -3.53
C GLN A 81 -7.15 -3.21 -2.54
N SER A 82 -6.80 -1.94 -2.77
CA SER A 82 -7.49 -0.83 -2.14
C SER A 82 -8.74 -0.52 -2.96
N GLN A 83 -9.87 -1.07 -2.55
CA GLN A 83 -11.17 -0.73 -3.15
C GLN A 83 -11.76 0.50 -2.46
N GLY A 84 -12.24 1.46 -3.23
CA GLY A 84 -12.90 2.68 -2.76
C GLY A 84 -11.96 3.80 -2.30
N TRP A 85 -12.59 4.90 -1.90
CA TRP A 85 -12.00 6.15 -1.42
C TRP A 85 -11.70 6.06 0.08
N GLN A 86 -10.83 5.11 0.46
CA GLN A 86 -10.47 4.83 1.86
C GLN A 86 -8.96 4.61 2.06
N GLY A 87 -8.52 4.57 3.33
CA GLY A 87 -7.11 4.42 3.68
C GLY A 87 -6.26 5.56 3.14
N TYR A 88 -5.19 5.24 2.41
CA TYR A 88 -4.34 6.23 1.75
C TYR A 88 -5.09 6.99 0.63
N LEU A 89 -6.01 6.32 -0.07
CA LEU A 89 -6.73 6.85 -1.23
C LEU A 89 -7.98 7.65 -0.82
N ALA A 90 -8.23 7.78 0.48
CA ALA A 90 -9.33 8.57 1.03
C ALA A 90 -9.29 10.02 0.54
N TRP A 91 -10.46 10.58 0.23
CA TRP A 91 -10.57 11.91 -0.37
C TRP A 91 -9.93 13.02 0.47
N SER A 92 -9.83 12.83 1.79
CA SER A 92 -9.11 13.72 2.72
C SER A 92 -7.62 13.93 2.38
N ASN A 93 -7.02 13.01 1.64
CA ASN A 93 -5.58 12.98 1.37
C ASN A 93 -5.25 13.60 -0.01
N TRP A 94 -6.27 13.85 -0.84
CA TRP A 94 -6.14 14.50 -2.13
C TRP A 94 -5.92 16.00 -1.94
N ARG A 95 -4.83 16.53 -2.50
CA ARG A 95 -4.51 17.95 -2.49
C ARG A 95 -5.50 18.71 -3.38
N HIS A 96 -6.25 19.62 -2.78
CA HIS A 96 -7.28 20.39 -3.47
C HIS A 96 -6.76 21.75 -3.95
N ALA A 97 -7.04 22.08 -5.22
CA ALA A 97 -6.67 23.34 -5.85
C ALA A 97 -7.83 23.92 -6.69
N THR A 98 -8.78 24.58 -6.05
CA THR A 98 -9.77 25.43 -6.75
C THR A 98 -9.15 26.71 -7.31
N ARG A 99 -9.55 27.07 -8.54
CA ARG A 99 -9.43 28.46 -9.03
C ARG A 99 -10.81 29.11 -9.03
N TYR A 100 -10.92 30.21 -8.26
CA TYR A 100 -11.96 31.25 -8.31
C TYR A 100 -13.43 30.82 -8.41
N GLY A 101 -14.14 30.96 -7.30
CA GLY A 101 -15.52 31.47 -7.27
C GLY A 101 -15.54 32.69 -6.34
N ASP A 102 -16.20 33.79 -6.70
CA ASP A 102 -16.00 35.12 -6.12
C ASP A 102 -16.84 35.43 -4.86
N GLY A 103 -17.03 34.44 -3.99
CA GLY A 103 -17.39 34.67 -2.58
C GLY A 103 -18.81 35.20 -2.30
N GLY A 104 -19.76 35.02 -3.22
CA GLY A 104 -21.18 35.32 -2.98
C GLY A 104 -21.82 34.36 -1.98
N VAL A 105 -22.18 34.88 -0.79
CA VAL A 105 -22.86 34.19 0.33
C VAL A 105 -24.38 34.06 -0.03
N ASP A 106 -25.16 33.03 0.34
CA ASP A 106 -25.37 32.48 1.68
C ASP A 106 -26.06 31.07 1.73
N VAL A 107 -25.99 30.40 2.89
CA VAL A 107 -26.71 29.19 3.38
C VAL A 107 -27.37 28.21 2.39
N THR A 108 -26.62 27.21 1.89
CA THR A 108 -26.74 25.77 2.27
C THR A 108 -25.98 24.88 1.27
N GLY A 109 -25.02 24.09 1.77
CA GLY A 109 -24.06 23.36 0.92
C GLY A 109 -22.94 24.28 0.42
N ALA A 110 -21.69 23.86 0.55
CA ALA A 110 -20.55 24.67 0.13
C ALA A 110 -20.38 24.58 -1.40
N PRO A 111 -20.21 25.71 -2.13
CA PRO A 111 -19.87 25.65 -3.55
C PRO A 111 -18.49 24.99 -3.73
N ASN A 112 -18.37 24.12 -4.73
CA ASN A 112 -17.17 23.31 -4.97
C ASN A 112 -16.86 22.32 -3.83
N SER A 113 -17.90 21.81 -3.17
CA SER A 113 -17.77 20.72 -2.20
C SER A 113 -17.62 19.35 -2.88
N VAL A 114 -16.99 18.43 -2.16
CA VAL A 114 -17.06 17.00 -2.45
C VAL A 114 -17.90 16.31 -1.38
N LEU A 115 -18.82 15.47 -1.82
CA LEU A 115 -19.62 14.59 -0.98
C LEU A 115 -19.16 13.14 -1.18
N VAL A 116 -18.82 12.44 -0.10
CA VAL A 116 -18.43 11.02 -0.15
C VAL A 116 -19.61 10.18 0.32
N GLU A 117 -20.43 9.69 -0.63
CA GLU A 117 -21.58 8.83 -0.35
C GLU A 117 -21.12 7.37 -0.14
N GLY A 118 -20.47 7.12 1.00
CA GLY A 118 -19.93 5.81 1.38
C GLY A 118 -18.57 5.49 0.74
N ALA A 119 -17.96 4.38 1.17
CA ALA A 119 -16.55 4.07 0.84
C ALA A 119 -16.25 3.99 -0.67
N ASN A 120 -17.21 3.60 -1.51
CA ASN A 120 -16.97 3.34 -2.94
C ASN A 120 -17.42 4.46 -3.88
N SER A 121 -17.86 5.63 -3.38
CA SER A 121 -18.24 6.76 -4.24
C SER A 121 -17.83 8.14 -3.71
N ALA A 122 -17.51 9.06 -4.64
CA ALA A 122 -17.20 10.46 -4.35
C ALA A 122 -17.78 11.36 -5.43
N SER A 123 -18.47 12.43 -5.03
CA SER A 123 -19.14 13.38 -5.93
C SER A 123 -18.42 14.72 -5.94
N ILE A 124 -17.90 15.17 -7.08
CA ILE A 124 -17.39 16.53 -7.28
C ILE A 124 -18.55 17.42 -7.74
N ILE A 125 -18.98 18.37 -6.90
CA ILE A 125 -20.10 19.27 -7.19
C ILE A 125 -19.55 20.65 -7.55
N LEU A 126 -19.66 21.06 -8.82
CA LEU A 126 -19.15 22.34 -9.32
C LEU A 126 -20.27 23.39 -9.48
N ALA A 127 -19.95 24.64 -9.13
CA ALA A 127 -20.81 25.80 -9.43
C ALA A 127 -20.58 26.31 -10.88
N PRO A 128 -21.52 27.04 -11.50
CA PRO A 128 -21.27 27.74 -12.77
C PRO A 128 -20.01 28.61 -12.69
N GLY A 129 -19.20 28.64 -13.75
CA GLY A 129 -17.95 29.41 -13.84
C GLY A 129 -16.76 28.86 -13.05
N SER A 130 -16.90 27.74 -12.33
CA SER A 130 -15.88 27.24 -11.41
C SER A 130 -14.94 26.17 -11.99
N GLN A 131 -13.74 26.06 -11.40
CA GLN A 131 -12.79 24.98 -11.66
C GLN A 131 -12.30 24.35 -10.35
N ALA A 132 -12.34 23.03 -10.28
CA ALA A 132 -11.79 22.24 -9.18
C ALA A 132 -10.72 21.26 -9.69
N ALA A 133 -9.65 21.07 -8.92
CA ALA A 133 -8.61 20.09 -9.19
C ALA A 133 -8.22 19.36 -7.90
N TYR A 134 -8.01 18.04 -8.01
CA TYR A 134 -7.68 17.15 -6.90
C TYR A 134 -6.50 16.28 -7.31
N GLU A 135 -5.42 16.28 -6.52
CA GLU A 135 -4.14 15.65 -6.86
C GLU A 135 -3.67 14.72 -5.72
N LEU A 136 -3.28 13.48 -6.06
CA LEU A 136 -2.74 12.50 -5.14
C LEU A 136 -1.41 11.94 -5.67
N ALA A 137 -0.43 11.74 -4.79
CA ALA A 137 0.77 10.98 -5.11
C ALA A 137 0.48 9.47 -4.98
N ILE A 138 0.94 8.67 -5.92
CA ILE A 138 0.64 7.24 -5.97
C ILE A 138 1.43 6.50 -4.87
N PRO A 139 0.77 5.69 -4.01
CA PRO A 139 1.37 5.17 -2.77
C PRO A 139 2.35 4.01 -2.95
N ALA A 140 2.24 3.30 -4.08
CA ALA A 140 3.03 2.12 -4.42
C ALA A 140 2.99 1.93 -5.94
N ASP A 141 3.86 1.07 -6.48
CA ASP A 141 3.85 0.72 -7.90
C ASP A 141 2.57 -0.08 -8.26
N GLY A 142 1.90 0.26 -9.37
CA GLY A 142 0.60 -0.36 -9.71
C GLY A 142 -0.22 0.34 -10.80
N PHE A 143 -1.54 0.14 -10.74
CA PHE A 143 -2.53 0.71 -11.67
C PHE A 143 -3.75 1.26 -10.91
N VAL A 144 -4.35 2.34 -11.42
CA VAL A 144 -5.61 2.91 -10.93
C VAL A 144 -6.72 2.71 -11.97
N ARG A 145 -7.89 2.32 -11.48
CA ARG A 145 -9.15 2.29 -12.22
C ARG A 145 -10.25 3.03 -11.45
N PHE A 146 -11.17 3.69 -12.14
CA PHE A 146 -12.43 4.15 -11.56
C PHE A 146 -13.49 4.39 -12.65
N ASP A 147 -14.76 4.31 -12.29
CA ASP A 147 -15.89 4.75 -13.10
C ASP A 147 -16.26 6.22 -12.78
N TRP A 148 -16.79 6.97 -13.75
CA TRP A 148 -17.12 8.40 -13.63
C TRP A 148 -18.39 8.79 -14.43
N SER A 149 -19.19 9.78 -13.99
CA SER A 149 -20.44 10.14 -14.71
C SER A 149 -21.07 11.53 -14.46
N TYR A 150 -21.62 12.08 -15.57
CA TYR A 150 -22.66 13.11 -15.74
C TYR A 150 -23.92 12.99 -14.86
N VAL A 151 -23.93 13.61 -13.66
CA VAL A 151 -25.17 13.87 -12.91
C VAL A 151 -25.60 15.34 -13.07
N GLY A 152 -26.76 15.52 -13.70
CA GLY A 152 -27.49 16.79 -13.81
C GLY A 152 -27.47 17.43 -15.21
N GLY A 153 -28.66 17.64 -15.78
CA GLY A 153 -28.89 18.53 -16.94
C GLY A 153 -28.66 17.90 -18.33
N SER A 154 -29.57 18.14 -19.28
CA SER A 154 -29.59 17.50 -20.60
C SER A 154 -28.68 18.15 -21.65
N SER A 155 -27.47 18.58 -21.29
CA SER A 155 -26.43 19.02 -22.24
C SER A 155 -25.05 19.01 -21.60
N PHE A 156 -24.17 18.15 -22.11
CA PHE A 156 -22.81 17.93 -21.59
C PHE A 156 -21.71 18.58 -22.47
N SER A 157 -22.07 19.47 -23.39
CA SER A 157 -21.11 20.11 -24.31
C SER A 157 -20.30 21.25 -23.68
N ASN A 158 -20.76 21.82 -22.57
CA ASN A 158 -20.27 23.10 -22.03
C ASN A 158 -19.51 22.92 -20.70
N TYR A 159 -18.93 21.73 -20.49
CA TYR A 159 -18.18 21.35 -19.30
C TYR A 159 -16.99 20.45 -19.68
N THR A 160 -16.03 20.20 -18.79
CA THR A 160 -15.00 19.16 -19.01
C THR A 160 -14.59 18.48 -17.71
N PHE A 161 -14.46 17.15 -17.74
CA PHE A 161 -13.61 16.37 -16.83
C PHE A 161 -12.35 15.93 -17.59
N LYS A 162 -11.20 15.90 -16.91
CA LYS A 162 -9.91 15.45 -17.46
C LYS A 162 -9.07 14.77 -16.38
N VAL A 163 -8.35 13.73 -16.77
CA VAL A 163 -7.39 12.99 -15.92
C VAL A 163 -5.97 13.28 -16.39
N PHE A 164 -5.09 13.60 -15.44
CA PHE A 164 -3.67 13.86 -15.66
C PHE A 164 -2.81 12.87 -14.85
N ILE A 165 -1.70 12.43 -15.42
CA ILE A 165 -0.60 11.74 -14.73
C ILE A 165 0.64 12.62 -14.90
N ASN A 166 1.32 12.98 -13.81
CA ASN A 166 2.54 13.81 -13.86
C ASN A 166 2.39 15.13 -14.63
N ASN A 167 1.22 15.76 -14.52
CA ASN A 167 0.77 16.93 -15.29
C ASN A 167 0.55 16.74 -16.80
N GLU A 168 0.74 15.53 -17.36
CA GLU A 168 0.36 15.19 -18.72
C GLU A 168 -1.07 14.65 -18.78
N ALA A 169 -1.86 15.09 -19.78
CA ALA A 169 -3.26 14.67 -19.94
C ALA A 169 -3.33 13.27 -20.58
N VAL A 170 -3.94 12.31 -19.88
CA VAL A 170 -3.90 10.87 -20.25
C VAL A 170 -4.88 10.53 -21.37
N GLN A 171 -6.12 11.02 -21.23
CA GLN A 171 -7.19 10.93 -22.23
C GLN A 171 -8.11 12.14 -22.12
N ASP A 172 -8.80 12.48 -23.20
CA ASP A 172 -9.89 13.45 -23.16
C ASP A 172 -11.20 12.72 -22.79
N THR A 173 -11.57 12.79 -21.51
CA THR A 173 -12.79 12.19 -20.92
C THR A 173 -14.03 13.01 -21.30
N GLY A 174 -14.26 13.12 -22.61
CA GLY A 174 -15.36 13.87 -23.22
C GLY A 174 -16.71 13.15 -23.18
N PRO A 175 -17.82 13.88 -23.35
CA PRO A 175 -19.19 13.34 -23.33
C PRO A 175 -19.52 12.37 -24.48
N GLU A 176 -18.63 12.20 -25.45
CA GLU A 176 -18.81 11.33 -26.63
C GLU A 176 -18.20 9.92 -26.44
N GLN A 177 -17.43 9.68 -25.37
CA GLN A 177 -16.96 8.33 -25.04
C GLN A 177 -18.05 7.55 -24.27
N PRO A 178 -18.48 6.37 -24.75
CA PRO A 178 -19.49 5.55 -24.06
C PRO A 178 -18.91 4.74 -22.88
N SER A 179 -17.59 4.67 -22.75
CA SER A 179 -16.89 4.00 -21.67
C SER A 179 -16.61 4.97 -20.51
N ASN A 180 -17.54 5.01 -19.56
CA ASN A 180 -17.45 5.77 -18.31
C ASN A 180 -16.37 5.25 -17.33
N THR A 181 -15.34 4.53 -17.80
CA THR A 181 -14.31 3.88 -16.98
C THR A 181 -12.93 4.39 -17.37
N PHE A 182 -12.21 4.97 -16.41
CA PHE A 182 -10.78 5.26 -16.54
C PHE A 182 -9.94 4.05 -16.12
N HIS A 183 -8.87 3.79 -16.86
CA HIS A 183 -7.77 2.90 -16.49
C HIS A 183 -6.45 3.63 -16.76
N SER A 184 -5.52 3.62 -15.80
CA SER A 184 -4.19 4.18 -15.99
C SER A 184 -3.28 3.25 -16.81
N SER A 185 -2.14 3.78 -17.26
CA SER A 185 -0.93 2.99 -17.48
C SER A 185 -0.43 2.38 -16.15
N PHE A 186 0.69 1.66 -16.20
CA PHE A 186 1.47 1.45 -14.98
C PHE A 186 1.87 2.81 -14.39
N LEU A 187 1.87 2.90 -13.06
CA LEU A 187 2.20 4.06 -12.26
C LEU A 187 3.26 3.66 -11.23
N SER A 188 4.24 4.52 -11.03
CA SER A 188 5.34 4.35 -10.08
C SER A 188 5.02 5.04 -8.76
N THR A 189 5.62 4.58 -7.67
CA THR A 189 5.51 5.19 -6.34
C THR A 189 5.95 6.65 -6.37
N GLY A 190 5.03 7.57 -6.06
CA GLY A 190 5.25 9.02 -6.13
C GLY A 190 4.75 9.72 -7.39
N ASP A 191 4.33 8.98 -8.43
CA ASP A 191 3.64 9.58 -9.60
C ASP A 191 2.40 10.36 -9.15
N THR A 192 2.05 11.44 -9.83
CA THR A 192 0.91 12.30 -9.45
C THR A 192 -0.30 12.04 -10.33
N LEU A 193 -1.35 11.46 -9.75
CA LEU A 193 -2.67 11.34 -10.38
C LEU A 193 -3.50 12.57 -10.04
N ARG A 194 -3.94 13.32 -11.05
CA ARG A 194 -4.75 14.52 -10.86
C ARG A 194 -6.04 14.53 -11.68
N LEU A 195 -7.14 14.75 -10.98
CA LEU A 195 -8.48 14.92 -11.54
C LEU A 195 -8.77 16.42 -11.67
N VAL A 196 -9.25 16.88 -12.82
CA VAL A 196 -9.62 18.28 -13.07
C VAL A 196 -11.03 18.36 -13.65
N ALA A 197 -11.84 19.27 -13.12
CA ALA A 197 -13.20 19.53 -13.57
C ALA A 197 -13.42 21.04 -13.77
N GLU A 198 -14.10 21.40 -14.86
CA GLU A 198 -14.40 22.78 -15.26
C GLU A 198 -15.88 22.93 -15.63
N ALA A 199 -16.56 23.88 -14.98
CA ALA A 199 -17.95 24.24 -15.20
C ALA A 199 -18.05 25.64 -15.83
N ARG A 200 -18.54 25.75 -17.06
CA ARG A 200 -18.63 27.06 -17.74
C ARG A 200 -19.92 27.79 -17.41
N GLU A 201 -21.03 27.35 -17.98
CA GLU A 201 -22.31 28.08 -17.92
C GLU A 201 -23.28 27.51 -16.88
N ARG A 202 -23.07 26.28 -16.44
CA ARG A 202 -23.94 25.56 -15.51
C ARG A 202 -23.08 24.75 -14.53
N GLY A 203 -23.54 24.68 -13.29
CA GLY A 203 -23.02 23.73 -12.31
C GLY A 203 -23.48 22.31 -12.62
N PHE A 204 -22.71 21.33 -12.16
CA PHE A 204 -22.95 19.90 -12.39
C PHE A 204 -22.27 19.05 -11.32
N GLU A 205 -22.64 17.79 -11.24
CA GLU A 205 -22.02 16.80 -10.36
C GLU A 205 -21.30 15.73 -11.22
N ILE A 206 -20.01 15.48 -10.93
CA ILE A 206 -19.32 14.27 -11.37
C ILE A 206 -19.43 13.25 -10.25
N ARG A 207 -20.10 12.12 -10.48
CA ARG A 207 -19.97 10.96 -9.59
C ARG A 207 -18.79 10.11 -10.03
N LEU A 208 -17.86 9.86 -9.12
CA LEU A 208 -16.78 8.88 -9.25
C LEU A 208 -17.14 7.66 -8.41
N SER A 209 -17.00 6.46 -8.97
CA SER A 209 -17.37 5.19 -8.33
C SER A 209 -16.40 4.08 -8.68
N ASN A 210 -16.44 2.95 -7.94
CA ASN A 210 -15.63 1.76 -8.23
C ASN A 210 -14.13 2.08 -8.37
N PHE A 211 -13.61 2.94 -7.51
CA PHE A 211 -12.17 3.21 -7.46
C PHE A 211 -11.45 1.93 -7.00
N GLU A 212 -10.47 1.49 -7.78
CA GLU A 212 -9.69 0.29 -7.53
C GLU A 212 -8.21 0.62 -7.77
N PHE A 213 -7.38 0.38 -6.75
CA PHE A 213 -5.93 0.43 -6.89
C PHE A 213 -5.36 -1.00 -6.87
N PHE A 214 -4.70 -1.36 -7.97
CA PHE A 214 -4.09 -2.67 -8.19
C PHE A 214 -2.58 -2.57 -7.99
N SER A 215 -2.07 -3.15 -6.91
CA SER A 215 -0.64 -3.16 -6.56
C SER A 215 -0.31 -4.46 -5.81
N ASN A 216 0.98 -4.85 -5.83
CA ASN A 216 1.51 -5.92 -4.99
C ASN A 216 1.87 -5.44 -3.56
N ALA A 217 1.73 -4.14 -3.27
CA ALA A 217 1.97 -3.58 -1.95
C ALA A 217 0.84 -3.90 -0.96
N LEU A 218 1.21 -4.47 0.19
CA LEU A 218 0.32 -4.69 1.33
C LEU A 218 -0.07 -3.37 2.00
N GLY A 219 0.84 -2.39 1.98
CA GLY A 219 0.66 -1.09 2.59
C GLY A 219 1.68 -0.08 2.11
N VAL A 220 1.50 1.16 2.57
CA VAL A 220 2.45 2.27 2.40
C VAL A 220 2.70 2.92 3.74
N VAL A 221 3.95 3.30 4.02
CA VAL A 221 4.25 4.27 5.08
C VAL A 221 4.46 5.62 4.42
N GLU A 222 3.62 6.60 4.77
CA GLU A 222 3.94 8.00 4.51
C GLU A 222 4.84 8.49 5.65
N ARG A 223 6.08 8.83 5.33
CA ARG A 223 7.06 9.41 6.26
C ARG A 223 7.17 10.91 5.99
N LEU A 224 6.61 11.71 6.90
CA LEU A 224 6.68 13.16 6.84
C LEU A 224 7.98 13.64 7.49
N TRP A 225 8.97 13.97 6.66
CA TRP A 225 10.19 14.63 7.08
C TRP A 225 9.97 16.13 7.30
N VAL A 226 10.58 16.66 8.35
CA VAL A 226 10.58 18.09 8.71
C VAL A 226 12.02 18.52 8.97
N ALA A 227 12.48 19.54 8.25
CA ALA A 227 13.74 20.23 8.54
C ALA A 227 13.45 21.58 9.18
N THR A 228 14.03 21.80 10.36
CA THR A 228 13.96 23.08 11.09
C THR A 228 15.34 23.68 11.18
N ASP A 229 15.45 24.93 10.72
CA ASP A 229 16.65 25.76 10.76
C ASP A 229 16.28 27.05 11.50
N PRO A 230 17.04 27.52 12.51
CA PRO A 230 16.69 28.72 13.27
C PRO A 230 16.52 30.00 12.44
N GLU A 231 17.14 30.07 11.25
CA GLU A 231 17.17 31.28 10.41
C GLU A 231 16.33 31.18 9.12
N ALA A 232 15.76 30.03 8.81
CA ALA A 232 15.04 29.76 7.55
C ALA A 232 13.64 29.14 7.78
N PRO A 233 12.69 29.29 6.83
CA PRO A 233 11.38 28.65 6.95
C PRO A 233 11.48 27.13 7.00
N ILE A 234 10.62 26.51 7.82
CA ILE A 234 10.51 25.05 7.96
C ILE A 234 10.27 24.41 6.59
N SER A 235 11.10 23.43 6.23
CA SER A 235 10.92 22.62 5.03
C SER A 235 10.30 21.27 5.38
N THR A 236 9.53 20.69 4.46
CA THR A 236 8.87 19.40 4.65
C THR A 236 8.92 18.54 3.40
N PHE A 237 8.99 17.21 3.57
CA PHE A 237 8.97 16.25 2.47
C PHE A 237 8.16 15.02 2.87
N ARG A 238 7.26 14.58 1.98
CA ARG A 238 6.48 13.35 2.15
C ARG A 238 7.16 12.24 1.37
N GLN A 239 7.93 11.41 2.06
CA GLN A 239 8.46 10.18 1.50
C GLN A 239 7.35 9.12 1.55
N LEU A 240 7.26 8.30 0.50
CA LEU A 240 6.36 7.15 0.44
C LEU A 240 7.23 5.91 0.41
N ILE A 241 6.86 4.92 1.22
CA ILE A 241 7.57 3.64 1.35
C ILE A 241 6.55 2.54 1.10
N SER A 242 6.57 1.94 -0.09
CA SER A 242 5.73 0.77 -0.38
C SER A 242 6.25 -0.44 0.41
N ILE A 243 5.33 -1.23 0.97
CA ILE A 243 5.64 -2.48 1.66
C ILE A 243 5.11 -3.61 0.77
N GLU A 244 6.00 -4.19 -0.02
CA GLU A 244 5.66 -5.13 -1.08
C GLU A 244 5.66 -6.59 -0.62
N LYS A 245 4.79 -7.37 -1.26
CA LYS A 245 4.67 -8.81 -1.07
C LYS A 245 5.47 -9.54 -2.17
N PRO A 246 6.25 -10.57 -1.84
CA PRO A 246 6.84 -11.47 -2.82
C PRO A 246 5.79 -12.13 -3.73
N GLY A 247 6.25 -12.59 -4.90
CA GLY A 247 5.44 -13.33 -5.87
C GLY A 247 4.88 -14.63 -5.30
N MET A 248 3.81 -15.14 -5.90
CA MET A 248 3.25 -16.46 -5.55
C MET A 248 4.03 -17.61 -6.21
N GLU A 249 4.75 -17.27 -7.27
CA GLU A 249 5.80 -18.04 -7.94
C GLU A 249 7.01 -18.33 -7.03
N ASN A 250 7.27 -17.49 -6.02
CA ASN A 250 8.37 -17.66 -5.04
C ASN A 250 8.01 -18.63 -3.89
N ILE A 251 6.89 -19.33 -3.95
CA ILE A 251 6.52 -20.32 -2.91
C ILE A 251 7.23 -21.65 -3.21
N ILE A 252 8.19 -21.99 -2.36
CA ILE A 252 8.88 -23.28 -2.36
C ILE A 252 8.16 -24.22 -1.39
N PHE A 253 7.80 -25.42 -1.84
CA PHE A 253 7.21 -26.45 -1.00
C PHE A 253 8.27 -27.41 -0.43
N PRO A 254 8.04 -28.04 0.74
CA PRO A 254 9.02 -28.94 1.35
C PRO A 254 9.23 -30.24 0.56
N GLU A 255 10.48 -30.74 0.57
CA GLU A 255 10.91 -31.98 -0.07
C GLU A 255 10.16 -33.23 0.43
N SER A 256 10.00 -34.23 -0.44
CA SER A 256 9.42 -35.53 -0.10
C SER A 256 10.43 -36.43 0.62
N PHE A 257 10.04 -36.97 1.78
CA PHE A 257 10.84 -37.95 2.53
C PHE A 257 10.52 -39.38 2.06
N ASP A 258 10.64 -39.62 0.75
CA ASP A 258 10.24 -40.86 0.07
C ASP A 258 11.40 -41.87 -0.11
N GLY A 259 12.65 -41.39 -0.01
CA GLY A 259 13.88 -42.12 -0.29
C GLY A 259 14.53 -41.79 -1.64
N PHE A 260 13.98 -40.85 -2.41
CA PHE A 260 14.57 -40.31 -3.65
C PHE A 260 14.91 -38.82 -3.53
N GLU A 261 13.99 -37.99 -3.03
CA GLU A 261 14.27 -36.58 -2.70
C GLU A 261 15.02 -36.51 -1.36
N ALA A 262 14.33 -36.78 -0.25
CA ALA A 262 14.91 -36.85 1.10
C ALA A 262 14.84 -38.28 1.69
N PRO A 263 15.70 -38.64 2.67
CA PRO A 263 15.71 -39.97 3.28
C PRO A 263 14.39 -40.34 3.98
N ILE A 264 14.04 -41.62 3.92
CA ILE A 264 12.84 -42.19 4.58
C ILE A 264 12.85 -41.91 6.10
N LEU A 265 11.72 -41.45 6.63
CA LEU A 265 11.56 -41.13 8.06
C LEU A 265 11.61 -42.39 8.92
N GLY A 266 12.56 -42.46 9.84
CA GLY A 266 12.76 -43.59 10.74
C GLY A 266 11.82 -43.67 11.96
N ASN A 267 10.96 -42.66 12.15
CA ASN A 267 10.08 -42.53 13.32
C ASN A 267 8.77 -41.82 12.93
N PRO A 268 7.58 -42.36 13.26
CA PRO A 268 6.31 -41.68 12.99
C PRO A 268 6.14 -40.33 13.70
N ALA A 269 6.87 -40.07 14.78
CA ALA A 269 6.83 -38.77 15.45
C ALA A 269 7.51 -37.63 14.64
N THR A 270 8.33 -37.96 13.63
CA THR A 270 9.05 -36.96 12.82
C THR A 270 8.40 -36.70 11.46
N SER A 271 7.11 -37.03 11.29
CA SER A 271 6.35 -36.71 10.07
C SER A 271 5.58 -35.38 10.16
N ASP A 272 5.58 -34.70 11.30
CA ASP A 272 4.96 -33.39 11.49
C ASP A 272 5.73 -32.30 10.71
N PRO A 273 5.08 -31.26 10.16
CA PRO A 273 5.75 -30.14 9.49
C PRO A 273 6.88 -29.46 10.28
N ALA A 274 6.84 -29.47 11.62
CA ALA A 274 7.94 -28.99 12.46
C ALA A 274 9.26 -29.79 12.28
N TYR A 275 9.19 -30.97 11.65
CA TYR A 275 10.34 -31.80 11.27
C TYR A 275 10.50 -31.96 9.76
N THR A 276 9.41 -31.98 8.99
CA THR A 276 9.43 -32.19 7.53
C THR A 276 9.36 -30.89 6.72
N GLY A 277 9.44 -29.74 7.37
CA GLY A 277 9.31 -28.41 6.78
C GLY A 277 7.86 -27.94 6.60
N PHE A 278 7.71 -26.62 6.58
CA PHE A 278 6.55 -25.89 6.05
C PHE A 278 6.95 -25.23 4.71
N PRO A 279 6.00 -24.91 3.82
CA PRO A 279 6.30 -24.10 2.63
C PRO A 279 6.98 -22.79 3.04
N VAL A 280 7.92 -22.33 2.22
CA VAL A 280 8.62 -21.06 2.42
C VAL A 280 8.32 -20.10 1.28
N VAL A 281 8.44 -18.80 1.55
CA VAL A 281 8.51 -17.75 0.52
C VAL A 281 9.95 -17.32 0.38
N ASP A 282 10.47 -17.47 -0.82
CA ASP A 282 11.76 -16.96 -1.29
C ASP A 282 11.63 -15.45 -1.62
N THR A 283 12.63 -14.62 -1.31
CA THR A 283 12.54 -13.16 -1.55
C THR A 283 13.42 -12.67 -2.69
N ASP A 284 14.54 -13.32 -3.00
CA ASP A 284 15.38 -12.97 -4.15
C ASP A 284 15.10 -13.79 -5.42
N GLY A 285 14.44 -14.94 -5.27
CA GLY A 285 14.01 -15.83 -6.34
C GLY A 285 15.04 -16.90 -6.73
N ASP A 286 16.14 -17.03 -5.98
CA ASP A 286 17.07 -18.16 -6.10
C ASP A 286 16.77 -19.21 -4.99
N PRO A 287 16.14 -20.35 -5.32
CA PRO A 287 15.78 -21.37 -4.33
C PRO A 287 16.98 -22.08 -3.67
N SER A 288 18.23 -21.74 -4.06
CA SER A 288 19.44 -22.20 -3.38
C SER A 288 19.87 -21.28 -2.22
N THR A 289 19.37 -20.05 -2.15
CA THR A 289 19.53 -19.15 -1.01
C THR A 289 18.50 -19.48 0.08
N THR A 290 18.95 -19.59 1.34
CA THR A 290 18.11 -20.00 2.48
C THR A 290 18.13 -19.03 3.66
N HIS A 291 18.81 -17.89 3.51
CA HIS A 291 18.95 -16.88 4.56
C HIS A 291 17.78 -15.87 4.57
N ASP A 292 17.04 -15.84 3.47
CA ASP A 292 15.92 -14.97 3.18
C ASP A 292 14.59 -15.75 3.00
N GLN A 293 14.65 -17.09 3.03
CA GLN A 293 13.47 -17.95 2.95
C GLN A 293 12.59 -17.85 4.22
N ILE A 294 11.33 -17.48 4.01
CA ILE A 294 10.35 -17.17 5.05
C ILE A 294 9.40 -18.35 5.27
N SER A 295 9.46 -19.01 6.43
CA SER A 295 8.52 -20.09 6.78
C SER A 295 7.06 -19.60 6.86
N LEU A 296 6.16 -20.30 6.17
CA LEU A 296 4.70 -20.10 6.23
C LEU A 296 4.01 -21.02 7.24
N GLY A 297 4.73 -21.48 8.28
CA GLY A 297 4.13 -22.19 9.42
C GLY A 297 3.15 -21.33 10.23
N GLU A 298 3.25 -20.00 10.10
CA GLU A 298 2.26 -19.02 10.55
C GLU A 298 1.89 -18.07 9.39
N VAL A 299 0.91 -17.18 9.60
CA VAL A 299 0.54 -16.18 8.60
C VAL A 299 1.66 -15.14 8.46
N SER A 300 2.26 -15.05 7.28
CA SER A 300 3.39 -14.16 6.99
C SER A 300 3.20 -13.50 5.63
N CYS A 301 3.48 -12.21 5.51
CA CYS A 301 3.38 -11.46 4.25
C CYS A 301 2.03 -11.64 3.50
N SER A 302 0.91 -11.73 4.22
CA SER A 302 -0.41 -12.05 3.66
C SER A 302 -0.48 -13.39 2.89
N PHE A 303 0.42 -14.33 3.15
CA PHE A 303 0.29 -15.74 2.78
C PHE A 303 -0.10 -16.58 4.01
N MET A 304 -0.83 -17.68 3.77
CA MET A 304 -1.21 -18.65 4.79
C MET A 304 -1.10 -20.07 4.21
N ALA A 305 -0.25 -20.92 4.81
CA ALA A 305 -0.20 -22.33 4.48
C ALA A 305 -1.21 -23.14 5.33
N THR A 306 -1.86 -24.11 4.71
CA THR A 306 -2.61 -25.18 5.38
C THR A 306 -2.23 -26.52 4.75
N TRP A 307 -2.41 -27.63 5.49
CA TRP A 307 -2.14 -28.97 4.99
C TRP A 307 -3.20 -29.98 5.41
N GLU A 308 -3.36 -31.02 4.59
CA GLU A 308 -4.22 -32.19 4.83
C GLU A 308 -3.39 -33.45 4.54
N ASP A 309 -3.44 -34.46 5.43
CA ASP A 309 -2.66 -35.69 5.34
C ASP A 309 -3.55 -36.90 4.97
N GLU A 310 -3.28 -37.54 3.82
CA GLU A 310 -3.88 -38.84 3.47
C GLU A 310 -2.89 -39.98 3.70
N THR A 311 -3.27 -41.03 4.43
CA THR A 311 -2.37 -42.13 4.82
C THR A 311 -2.69 -43.45 4.10
N LEU A 312 -1.67 -44.07 3.49
CA LEU A 312 -1.69 -45.42 2.92
C LEU A 312 -0.66 -46.30 3.65
N TYR A 313 -0.95 -47.57 3.90
CA TYR A 313 0.01 -48.52 4.49
C TYR A 313 0.40 -49.59 3.47
N GLU A 314 1.68 -49.65 3.10
CA GLU A 314 2.20 -50.57 2.09
C GLU A 314 3.60 -51.08 2.46
N ASN A 315 3.86 -52.38 2.22
CA ASN A 315 5.19 -53.01 2.35
C ASN A 315 5.93 -52.77 3.69
N GLY A 316 5.19 -52.53 4.78
CA GLY A 316 5.77 -52.26 6.11
C GLY A 316 6.03 -50.78 6.43
N PHE A 317 5.70 -49.88 5.50
CA PHE A 317 5.78 -48.43 5.66
C PHE A 317 4.38 -47.81 5.76
N CYS A 318 4.26 -46.71 6.48
CA CYS A 318 3.20 -45.75 6.20
C CYS A 318 3.69 -44.77 5.13
N ILE A 319 2.84 -44.48 4.16
CA ILE A 319 3.03 -43.44 3.15
C ILE A 319 1.99 -42.37 3.47
N ILE A 320 2.43 -41.14 3.70
CA ILE A 320 1.57 -39.98 3.93
C ILE A 320 1.70 -39.07 2.71
N TYR A 321 0.57 -38.83 2.05
CA TYR A 321 0.46 -37.81 1.02
C TYR A 321 -0.01 -36.52 1.71
N ARG A 322 0.92 -35.64 2.04
CA ARG A 322 0.61 -34.33 2.61
C ARG A 322 0.31 -33.35 1.49
N LYS A 323 -0.95 -32.98 1.36
CA LYS A 323 -1.44 -31.98 0.41
C LYS A 323 -1.28 -30.60 1.02
N TRP A 324 -0.30 -29.84 0.55
CA TRP A 324 -0.09 -28.45 0.92
C TRP A 324 -1.01 -27.51 0.13
N SER A 325 -1.41 -26.42 0.78
CA SER A 325 -2.24 -25.36 0.21
C SER A 325 -1.77 -24.02 0.77
N VAL A 326 -0.97 -23.29 0.00
CA VAL A 326 -0.66 -21.89 0.33
C VAL A 326 -1.69 -20.99 -0.35
N ARG A 327 -2.47 -20.29 0.46
CA ARG A 327 -3.40 -19.26 0.02
C ARG A 327 -2.71 -17.90 0.08
N ASP A 328 -2.82 -17.16 -1.01
CA ASP A 328 -2.66 -15.72 -0.98
C ASP A 328 -3.89 -15.11 -0.30
N LEU A 329 -3.72 -14.51 0.89
CA LEU A 329 -4.81 -13.82 1.58
C LEU A 329 -5.24 -12.55 0.84
N CYS A 330 -4.43 -12.07 -0.11
CA CYS A 330 -4.77 -10.93 -0.94
C CYS A 330 -5.27 -11.25 -2.36
N GLY A 331 -4.88 -12.39 -2.90
CA GLY A 331 -5.47 -12.93 -4.11
C GLY A 331 -6.77 -13.70 -3.81
N GLN A 332 -7.38 -14.24 -4.86
CA GLN A 332 -8.14 -15.49 -4.74
C GLN A 332 -7.29 -16.70 -5.16
N ASN A 333 -5.98 -16.49 -5.30
CA ASN A 333 -5.01 -17.46 -5.76
C ASN A 333 -4.65 -18.43 -4.62
N ALA A 334 -4.51 -19.70 -4.97
CA ALA A 334 -4.01 -20.76 -4.09
C ALA A 334 -3.02 -21.62 -4.88
N HIS A 335 -1.89 -21.94 -4.27
CA HIS A 335 -0.88 -22.82 -4.83
C HIS A 335 -0.86 -24.13 -4.04
N HIS A 336 -0.77 -25.26 -4.74
CA HIS A 336 -0.94 -26.59 -4.17
C HIS A 336 0.19 -27.52 -4.59
N ALA A 337 0.70 -28.31 -3.65
CA ALA A 337 1.67 -29.37 -3.89
C ALA A 337 1.34 -30.59 -3.03
N ILE A 338 1.94 -31.74 -3.36
CA ILE A 338 1.87 -32.96 -2.55
C ILE A 338 3.29 -33.30 -2.12
N GLN A 339 3.56 -33.26 -0.82
CA GLN A 339 4.77 -33.78 -0.20
C GLN A 339 4.53 -35.25 0.14
N THR A 340 5.39 -36.15 -0.32
CA THR A 340 5.27 -37.59 -0.01
C THR A 340 6.18 -37.95 1.15
N LEU A 341 5.63 -38.44 2.26
CA LEU A 341 6.40 -38.87 3.43
C LEU A 341 6.32 -40.38 3.58
N LYS A 342 7.45 -41.07 3.50
CA LYS A 342 7.55 -42.50 3.77
C LYS A 342 8.11 -42.71 5.17
N VAL A 343 7.38 -43.48 5.97
CA VAL A 343 7.58 -43.60 7.42
C VAL A 343 7.75 -45.07 7.80
N ALA A 344 8.88 -45.40 8.42
CA ALA A 344 9.12 -46.70 9.03
C ALA A 344 8.51 -46.80 10.43
N GLY A 345 8.08 -48.00 10.83
CA GLY A 345 7.54 -48.26 12.17
C GLY A 345 6.03 -48.08 12.34
N GLY A 346 5.31 -47.66 11.30
CA GLY A 346 3.85 -47.53 11.29
C GLY A 346 3.38 -46.14 10.86
N CYS A 347 2.07 -45.91 10.87
CA CYS A 347 1.52 -44.56 10.70
C CYS A 347 1.56 -43.81 12.05
N PRO A 348 1.68 -42.46 12.03
CA PRO A 348 1.52 -41.67 13.26
C PRO A 348 0.07 -41.78 13.75
N ASN A 349 -0.12 -41.91 15.07
CA ASN A 349 -1.44 -42.08 15.67
C ASN A 349 -2.21 -40.75 15.79
N TRP A 350 -2.53 -40.12 14.66
CA TRP A 350 -3.48 -39.00 14.54
C TRP A 350 -4.94 -39.47 14.78
N GLY A 351 -5.17 -40.26 15.84
CA GLY A 351 -6.33 -41.15 15.92
C GLY A 351 -6.68 -41.70 17.31
N VAL A 352 -6.03 -41.26 18.39
CA VAL A 352 -6.76 -41.19 19.68
C VAL A 352 -7.69 -40.00 19.56
N PRO A 353 -9.02 -40.15 19.68
CA PRO A 353 -9.94 -39.02 19.48
C PRO A 353 -9.60 -37.87 20.43
N ILE A 354 -9.44 -36.67 19.87
CA ILE A 354 -9.29 -35.43 20.63
C ILE A 354 -10.50 -35.34 21.58
N PRO A 355 -10.30 -35.20 22.91
CA PRO A 355 -11.40 -34.93 23.82
C PRO A 355 -12.16 -33.71 23.33
N LYS A 356 -13.50 -33.79 23.27
CA LYS A 356 -14.35 -32.72 22.74
C LYS A 356 -13.95 -31.37 23.40
N PRO A 357 -13.92 -30.27 22.63
CA PRO A 357 -13.48 -28.97 23.15
C PRO A 357 -14.25 -28.62 24.42
N TYR A 358 -13.53 -28.03 25.38
CA TYR A 358 -13.97 -27.72 26.75
C TYR A 358 -15.48 -27.45 26.85
N GLN A 359 -16.24 -28.43 27.33
CA GLN A 359 -17.51 -28.14 27.96
C GLN A 359 -17.19 -27.52 29.32
N THR A 360 -17.24 -26.19 29.39
CA THR A 360 -17.31 -25.47 30.65
C THR A 360 -18.63 -25.83 31.33
N GLU A 361 -18.59 -26.74 32.30
CA GLU A 361 -19.67 -26.88 33.27
C GLU A 361 -19.93 -25.53 33.95
N GLY A 362 -21.20 -25.21 34.27
CA GLY A 362 -21.50 -24.15 35.23
C GLY A 362 -22.19 -22.87 34.74
N VAL A 363 -23.00 -22.91 33.68
CA VAL A 363 -24.11 -21.93 33.52
C VAL A 363 -25.42 -22.69 33.25
N PRO A 364 -26.45 -22.57 34.11
CA PRO A 364 -27.78 -23.10 33.80
C PRO A 364 -28.39 -22.33 32.63
N GLN A 365 -28.88 -23.02 31.59
CA GLN A 365 -29.78 -22.38 30.63
C GLN A 365 -31.09 -21.99 31.33
N PRO A 366 -31.68 -20.83 31.00
CA PRO A 366 -33.04 -20.51 31.44
C PRO A 366 -34.05 -21.51 30.88
N ASP A 367 -35.05 -21.83 31.68
CA ASP A 367 -36.27 -22.49 31.21
C ASP A 367 -37.07 -21.49 30.35
N PHE A 368 -37.33 -21.85 29.10
CA PHE A 368 -38.03 -21.02 28.12
C PHE A 368 -39.45 -21.50 27.81
N ASP A 369 -39.92 -22.61 28.39
CA ASP A 369 -41.26 -23.17 28.12
C ASP A 369 -42.41 -22.38 28.78
N ASN A 370 -42.12 -21.19 29.36
CA ASN A 370 -43.07 -20.45 30.19
C ASN A 370 -43.00 -18.90 30.03
N ILE A 371 -42.79 -18.41 28.80
CA ILE A 371 -42.91 -16.97 28.47
C ILE A 371 -43.96 -16.76 27.38
N THR A 372 -45.11 -16.21 27.75
CA THR A 372 -46.11 -15.68 26.80
C THR A 372 -45.58 -14.42 26.10
N PRO A 373 -45.91 -14.18 24.82
CA PRO A 373 -45.39 -13.04 24.08
C PRO A 373 -45.99 -11.72 24.57
N ASP A 374 -45.13 -10.77 24.91
CA ASP A 374 -45.44 -9.34 24.99
C ASP A 374 -44.49 -8.56 24.07
N ALA A 375 -44.89 -7.36 23.65
CA ALA A 375 -44.23 -6.58 22.62
C ALA A 375 -43.19 -5.59 23.19
N HIS A 376 -42.33 -5.08 22.29
CA HIS A 376 -41.25 -4.10 22.52
C HIS A 376 -40.02 -4.61 23.29
N THR A 377 -38.91 -4.80 22.57
CA THR A 377 -37.71 -3.92 22.62
C THR A 377 -36.66 -4.41 21.60
N LEU A 378 -35.96 -3.50 20.92
CA LEU A 378 -34.87 -3.84 19.99
C LEU A 378 -33.52 -3.98 20.73
N THR A 379 -32.61 -4.81 20.22
CA THR A 379 -31.33 -4.37 19.55
C THR A 379 -30.23 -5.44 19.67
N LYS A 380 -29.38 -5.56 18.63
CA LYS A 380 -28.05 -6.22 18.62
C LYS A 380 -27.99 -7.74 18.89
N ILE A 381 -27.75 -8.51 17.83
CA ILE A 381 -26.42 -9.06 17.46
C ILE A 381 -26.53 -9.69 16.05
N MET A 382 -25.43 -9.66 15.28
CA MET A 382 -25.38 -10.25 13.94
C MET A 382 -24.72 -11.63 13.96
N HIS A 383 -25.38 -12.63 13.37
CA HIS A 383 -24.84 -13.57 12.38
C HIS A 383 -26.01 -14.40 11.82
N PRO A 384 -25.92 -14.86 10.56
CA PRO A 384 -25.47 -16.24 10.36
C PRO A 384 -24.40 -16.38 9.26
N VAL A 385 -23.94 -17.61 9.06
CA VAL A 385 -23.10 -18.08 7.94
C VAL A 385 -23.79 -19.35 7.38
N THR A 386 -23.31 -19.84 6.22
CA THR A 386 -23.72 -21.07 5.50
C THR A 386 -25.13 -21.11 4.94
N ASP A 387 -25.27 -20.94 3.62
CA ASP A 387 -26.08 -21.85 2.78
C ASP A 387 -25.74 -21.73 1.27
N TRP A 388 -24.63 -22.32 0.81
CA TRP A 388 -24.28 -22.40 -0.63
C TRP A 388 -23.54 -23.71 -0.95
N LEU A 389 -24.27 -24.74 -1.40
CA LEU A 389 -23.66 -25.89 -2.08
C LEU A 389 -24.67 -26.65 -2.97
N ARG A 390 -24.73 -26.30 -4.27
CA ARG A 390 -25.17 -27.22 -5.34
C ARG A 390 -24.55 -26.83 -6.69
N ALA A 391 -24.20 -27.86 -7.47
CA ALA A 391 -23.45 -27.76 -8.72
C ALA A 391 -24.36 -27.47 -9.95
N PRO A 392 -23.80 -27.04 -11.10
CA PRO A 392 -24.55 -26.48 -12.23
C PRO A 392 -24.96 -27.52 -13.28
N LEU A 393 -25.82 -27.12 -14.23
CA LEU A 393 -26.00 -27.81 -15.53
C LEU A 393 -26.73 -26.92 -16.56
N ASN A 394 -26.14 -26.76 -17.75
CA ASN A 394 -26.69 -26.18 -19.00
C ASN A 394 -27.07 -24.68 -18.97
N ALA A 395 -26.93 -23.91 -20.06
CA ALA A 395 -26.87 -24.30 -21.47
C ALA A 395 -25.85 -23.49 -22.32
N LEU A 396 -25.60 -23.98 -23.55
CA LEU A 396 -24.83 -23.30 -24.61
C LEU A 396 -25.79 -22.75 -25.69
N TYR A 397 -25.71 -21.45 -25.97
CA TYR A 397 -26.15 -20.70 -27.17
C TYR A 397 -27.59 -20.87 -27.74
N PRO A 398 -28.17 -19.83 -28.37
CA PRO A 398 -27.77 -18.40 -28.37
C PRO A 398 -28.51 -17.56 -27.32
#